data_AF-A0A4R4DTB2-F1
#
_entry.id   AF-A0A4R4DTB2-F1
#
_cell.length_a   1.000
_cell.length_b   1.000
_cell.length_c   1.000
_cell.angle_alpha   90.00
_cell.angle_beta   90.00
_cell.angle_gamma   90.00
#
_symmetry.space_group_name_H-M   'P 1'
#
loop_
_entity.id
_entity.type
_entity.pdbx_description
1 polymer ?
#
loop_
_entity_poly.entity_id
_entity_poly.type
_entity_poly.pdbx_seq_one_letter_code
_entity_poly.pdbx_strand_id
1 'polypeptide(L)' 'MGDVVNLNRARKARAKAEAAATAAANRVKHGRTGVGKANDRRTDERRQALLDGARRDRPEDDDRPA' A
#
# COMPACT_ATOMS: atom_id res chain seq x y z
N MET A 1 -7.54 -49.29 9.37
CA MET A 1 -8.16 -47.99 9.68
C MET A 1 -7.47 -46.95 8.81
N GLY A 2 -8.19 -46.39 7.84
CA GLY A 2 -7.61 -45.38 6.93
C GLY A 2 -8.05 -43.99 7.37
N ASP A 3 -7.08 -43.10 7.61
CA ASP A 3 -7.37 -41.70 7.93
C ASP A 3 -7.99 -40.99 6.72
N VAL A 4 -9.23 -40.53 6.88
CA VAL A 4 -9.92 -39.74 5.86
C VAL A 4 -9.35 -38.32 5.90
N VAL A 5 -8.35 -38.07 5.07
CA VAL A 5 -7.76 -36.73 4.93
C VAL A 5 -8.65 -35.83 4.09
N ASN A 6 -9.07 -34.70 4.68
CA ASN A 6 -9.86 -33.70 3.96
C ASN A 6 -8.97 -32.94 2.96
N LEU A 7 -9.08 -33.34 1.69
CA LEU A 7 -8.31 -32.75 0.57
C LEU A 7 -8.59 -31.25 0.36
N ASN A 8 -9.75 -30.74 0.78
CA ASN A 8 -10.06 -29.31 0.68
C ASN A 8 -9.25 -28.50 1.69
N ARG A 9 -9.10 -29.01 2.91
CA ARG A 9 -8.25 -28.38 3.94
C ARG A 9 -6.78 -28.42 3.53
N ALA A 10 -6.32 -29.53 2.95
CA ALA A 10 -4.97 -29.64 2.41
C ALA A 10 -4.71 -28.64 1.27
N ARG A 11 -5.65 -28.50 0.33
CA ARG A 11 -5.58 -27.49 -0.75
C ARG A 11 -5.55 -26.06 -0.21
N LYS A 12 -6.42 -25.74 0.74
CA LYS A 12 -6.44 -24.41 1.40
C LYS A 12 -5.13 -24.11 2.13
N ALA A 13 -4.55 -25.10 2.80
CA ALA A 13 -3.26 -24.95 3.48
C ALA A 13 -2.13 -24.63 2.49
N ARG A 14 -2.08 -25.35 1.35
CA ARG A 14 -1.12 -25.08 0.27
C ARG A 14 -1.29 -23.67 -0.31
N ALA A 15 -2.52 -23.28 -0.65
CA ALA A 15 -2.80 -21.94 -1.16
C ALA A 15 -2.39 -20.83 -0.17
N LYS A 16 -2.60 -21.04 1.13
CA LYS A 16 -2.16 -20.09 2.17
C LYS A 16 -0.64 -20.00 2.26
N ALA A 17 0.07 -21.12 2.12
CA ALA A 17 1.53 -21.14 2.12
C ALA A 17 2.12 -20.42 0.90
N GLU A 18 1.57 -20.64 -0.30
CA GLU A 18 1.98 -19.94 -1.53
C GLU A 18 1.73 -18.44 -1.44
N ALA A 19 0.58 -18.03 -0.90
CA ALA A 19 0.27 -16.62 -0.68
C ALA A 19 1.27 -15.96 0.31
N ALA A 20 1.66 -16.68 1.38
CA ALA A 20 2.63 -16.20 2.34
C ALA A 20 4.05 -16.07 1.73
N ALA A 21 4.47 -17.04 0.93
CA ALA A 21 5.74 -17.01 0.20
C ALA A 21 5.77 -15.85 -0.81
N THR A 22 4.68 -15.65 -1.56
CA THR A 22 4.54 -14.52 -2.49
C THR A 22 4.59 -13.19 -1.75
N ALA A 23 3.91 -13.07 -0.60
CA ALA A 23 3.97 -11.87 0.23
C ALA A 23 5.39 -11.61 0.76
N ALA A 24 6.12 -12.64 1.17
CA ALA A 24 7.53 -12.52 1.58
C ALA A 24 8.43 -12.07 0.41
N ALA A 25 8.28 -12.68 -0.77
CA ALA A 25 9.00 -12.29 -1.96
C ALA A 25 8.72 -10.83 -2.35
N ASN A 26 7.46 -10.40 -2.25
CA ASN A 26 7.08 -9.01 -2.53
C ASN A 26 7.63 -8.03 -1.48
N ARG A 27 7.72 -8.41 -0.19
CA ARG A 27 8.39 -7.61 0.84
C ARG A 27 9.88 -7.42 0.52
N VAL A 28 10.56 -8.48 0.09
CA VAL A 28 11.99 -8.42 -0.27
C VAL A 28 12.20 -7.60 -1.54
N LYS A 29 11.41 -7.86 -2.60
CA LYS A 29 11.55 -7.19 -3.90
C LYS A 29 11.22 -5.70 -3.86
N HIS A 30 10.20 -5.32 -3.10
CA HIS A 30 9.71 -3.94 -3.11
C HIS A 30 10.07 -3.16 -1.84
N GLY A 31 10.60 -3.81 -0.80
CA GLY A 31 10.93 -3.20 0.50
C GLY A 31 9.71 -2.70 1.29
N ARG A 32 8.57 -2.48 0.64
CA ARG A 32 7.31 -1.97 1.19
C ARG A 32 6.16 -2.84 0.72
N THR A 33 5.24 -3.16 1.64
CA THR A 33 4.01 -3.89 1.30
C THR A 33 3.05 -2.97 0.55
N GLY A 34 2.17 -3.53 -0.29
CA GLY A 34 1.14 -2.74 -0.98
C GLY A 34 0.25 -1.92 -0.03
N VAL A 35 0.02 -2.44 1.17
CA VAL A 35 -0.67 -1.74 2.27
C VAL A 35 0.16 -0.57 2.79
N GLY A 36 1.47 -0.74 2.97
CA GLY A 36 2.38 0.35 3.33
C GLY A 36 2.37 1.48 2.30
N LYS A 37 2.44 1.14 1.01
CA LYS A 37 2.35 2.13 -0.09
C LYS A 37 1.01 2.88 -0.09
N ALA A 38 -0.09 2.20 0.22
CA ALA A 38 -1.40 2.84 0.31
C ALA A 38 -1.50 3.80 1.50
N ASN A 39 -0.90 3.43 2.63
CA ASN A 39 -0.86 4.28 3.81
C ASN A 39 0.04 5.51 3.58
N ASP A 40 1.23 5.31 3.00
CA ASP A 40 2.14 6.41 2.62
C ASP A 40 1.42 7.42 1.71
N ARG A 41 0.74 6.95 0.65
CA ARG A 41 -0.04 7.83 -0.25
C ARG A 41 -1.10 8.64 0.48
N ARG A 42 -1.86 8.03 1.39
CA ARG A 42 -2.85 8.76 2.20
C ARG A 42 -2.20 9.82 3.09
N THR A 43 -1.00 9.54 3.58
CA THR A 43 -0.25 10.47 4.42
C THR A 43 0.29 11.65 3.59
N ASP A 44 0.78 11.37 2.38
CA ASP A 44 1.24 12.36 1.41
C ASP A 44 0.08 13.23 0.90
N GLU A 45 -1.06 12.63 0.55
CA GLU A 45 -2.28 13.34 0.15
C GLU A 45 -2.77 14.27 1.26
N ARG A 46 -2.79 13.80 2.51
CA ARG A 46 -3.14 14.64 3.66
C ARG A 46 -2.15 15.79 3.85
N ARG A 47 -0.84 15.53 3.64
CA ARG A 47 0.19 16.56 3.72
C ARG A 47 0.04 17.60 2.60
N GLN A 48 -0.25 17.17 1.37
CA GLN A 48 -0.54 18.07 0.26
C GLN A 48 -1.78 18.91 0.53
N ALA A 49 -2.89 18.29 0.93
CA ALA A 49 -4.11 19.02 1.27
C ALA A 49 -3.92 20.04 2.41
N LEU A 50 -3.09 19.72 3.41
CA LEU A 50 -2.72 20.67 4.47
C LEU A 50 -1.87 21.82 3.94
N LEU A 51 -0.93 21.55 3.04
CA LEU A 51 -0.08 22.58 2.43
C LEU A 51 -0.87 23.47 1.46
N ASP A 52 -1.80 22.88 0.71
CA ASP A 52 -2.69 23.59 -0.20
C ASP A 52 -3.69 24.46 0.57
N GLY A 53 -4.27 23.96 1.66
CA GLY A 53 -5.13 24.77 2.54
C GLY A 53 -4.36 25.84 3.34
N ALA A 54 -3.07 25.62 3.60
CA ALA A 54 -2.19 26.60 4.23
C ALA A 54 -1.56 27.58 3.22
N ARG A 55 -1.72 27.33 1.92
CA ARG A 55 -1.30 28.23 0.85
C ARG A 55 -2.22 29.44 0.91
N ARG A 56 -1.70 30.52 1.49
CA ARG A 56 -2.27 31.85 1.29
C ARG A 56 -1.89 32.24 -0.12
N ASP A 57 -2.84 32.24 -1.05
CA ASP A 57 -2.67 32.95 -2.31
C ASP A 57 -2.34 34.39 -1.95
N ARG A 58 -1.05 34.72 -2.04
CA ARG A 58 -0.59 36.09 -1.87
C ARG A 58 -1.00 36.76 -3.18
N PRO A 59 -1.87 37.77 -3.18
CA PRO A 59 -2.31 38.44 -4.40
C PRO A 59 -1.19 39.25 -5.10
N GLU A 60 0.09 39.01 -4.78
CA GLU A 60 1.24 39.80 -5.24
C GLU A 60 2.07 39.09 -6.34
N ASP A 61 1.78 37.82 -6.66
CA ASP A 61 2.55 37.09 -7.68
C ASP A 61 1.91 37.09 -9.09
N ASP A 62 0.69 37.61 -9.24
CA ASP A 62 0.02 37.72 -10.56
C ASP A 62 0.34 39.02 -11.32
N ASP A 63 1.13 39.94 -10.76
CA ASP A 63 1.35 41.29 -11.32
C ASP A 63 2.83 41.64 -11.61
N ARG A 64 3.64 40.65 -11.98
CA ARG A 64 5.02 40.91 -12.49
C ARG A 64 5.09 40.69 -14.01
N PRO A 65 5.11 41.76 -14.83
CA PRO A 65 5.45 41.62 -16.24
C PRO A 65 6.94 41.24 -16.39
N ALA A 66 7.18 40.38 -17.39
CA ALA A 66 8.48 39.81 -17.76
C ALA A 66 9.52 40.85 -18.19
#